data_AF-A0A4Y2R844-F1
#
_entry.id   AF-A0A4Y2R844-F1
#
_cell.length_a   1.000
_cell.length_b   1.000
_cell.length_c   1.000
_cell.angle_alpha   90.00
_cell.angle_beta   90.00
_cell.angle_gamma   90.00
#
_symmetry.space_group_name_H-M   'P 1'
#
loop_
_entity.id
_entity.type
_entity.pdbx_description
1 polymer ?
#
loop_
_entity_poly.entity_id
_entity_poly.type
_entity_poly.pdbx_seq_one_letter_code
_entity_poly.pdbx_strand_id
1 'polypeptide(L)'
;MLQKFVKIQHPQQEKTDINENQETEIQENKEFETVPEEKDSVTAKIYKVAPARYFSTAKNILDFLKANNTILTWTPEGEIVYKGQRLPRTNIVKLVGDLLRNRKRSPQDSRNFILP
;
A
#
# COMPACT_ATOMS: atom_id res chain seq x y z
N MET A 1 -17.80 -5.55 -45.43
CA MET A 1 -18.03 -5.50 -43.97
C MET A 1 -17.11 -4.43 -43.39
N LEU A 2 -17.65 -3.31 -42.89
CA LEU A 2 -16.87 -2.19 -42.37
C LEU A 2 -17.15 -2.02 -40.88
N GLN A 3 -16.11 -2.06 -40.04
CA GLN A 3 -16.26 -1.98 -38.59
C GLN A 3 -16.55 -0.54 -38.16
N LYS A 4 -17.53 -0.35 -37.27
CA LYS A 4 -17.93 0.98 -36.76
C LYS A 4 -17.13 1.32 -35.51
N PHE A 5 -16.33 2.38 -35.57
CA PHE A 5 -15.65 2.93 -34.40
C PHE A 5 -16.59 3.84 -33.61
N VAL A 6 -16.75 3.57 -32.32
CA VAL A 6 -17.49 4.45 -31.40
C VAL A 6 -16.57 5.59 -30.95
N LYS A 7 -16.91 6.83 -31.31
CA LYS A 7 -16.24 8.02 -30.78
C LYS A 7 -16.72 8.27 -29.35
N ILE A 8 -15.84 8.07 -28.38
CA ILE A 8 -16.09 8.50 -26.99
C ILE A 8 -15.76 10.00 -26.90
N GLN A 9 -16.80 10.82 -26.73
CA GLN A 9 -16.65 12.25 -26.45
C GLN A 9 -16.20 12.44 -25.00
N HIS A 10 -15.09 13.15 -24.79
CA HIS A 10 -14.69 13.65 -23.47
C HIS A 10 -15.10 15.12 -23.35
N PRO A 11 -16.03 15.50 -22.47
CA PRO A 11 -16.22 16.89 -22.08
C PRO A 11 -15.12 17.29 -21.09
N GLN A 12 -14.15 18.07 -21.56
CA GLN A 12 -13.22 18.82 -20.71
C GLN A 12 -13.81 20.21 -20.41
N GLN A 13 -14.01 20.52 -19.12
CA GLN A 13 -14.00 21.88 -18.50
C GLN A 13 -15.12 22.86 -19.01
N GLU A 14 -15.72 23.76 -18.22
CA GLU A 14 -15.21 24.70 -17.21
C GLU A 14 -16.36 25.23 -16.28
N LYS A 15 -16.10 26.30 -15.50
CA LYS A 15 -16.79 26.86 -14.32
C LYS A 15 -18.07 27.71 -14.56
N THR A 16 -18.60 28.22 -13.42
CA THR A 16 -19.53 29.35 -13.15
C THR A 16 -21.04 29.02 -13.11
N ASP A 17 -21.89 29.55 -12.22
CA ASP A 17 -21.72 30.20 -10.90
C ASP A 17 -23.06 30.22 -10.08
N ILE A 18 -22.97 30.40 -8.75
CA ILE A 18 -24.01 30.77 -7.73
C ILE A 18 -25.55 30.65 -7.97
N ASN A 19 -26.28 29.99 -7.03
CA ASN A 19 -27.40 30.58 -6.26
C ASN A 19 -27.78 29.76 -4.98
N GLU A 20 -28.17 30.47 -3.91
CA GLU A 20 -28.89 30.13 -2.65
C GLU A 20 -29.98 29.02 -2.75
N ASN A 21 -30.53 28.36 -1.72
CA ASN A 21 -30.42 28.25 -0.23
C ASN A 21 -31.17 26.92 0.16
N GLN A 22 -31.20 26.32 1.36
CA GLN A 22 -30.66 26.55 2.72
C GLN A 22 -30.59 25.16 3.43
N GLU A 23 -29.51 24.79 4.13
CA GLU A 23 -29.37 24.80 5.60
C GLU A 23 -30.06 23.66 6.38
N THR A 24 -29.30 22.61 6.73
CA THR A 24 -29.46 21.85 7.99
C THR A 24 -28.16 21.13 8.36
N GLU A 25 -27.40 21.82 9.21
CA GLU A 25 -26.45 21.30 10.20
C GLU A 25 -26.61 19.82 10.60
N ILE A 26 -25.65 18.97 10.19
CA ILE A 26 -25.01 17.99 11.10
C ILE A 26 -23.52 17.97 10.77
N GLN A 27 -22.72 18.58 11.65
CA GLN A 27 -21.27 18.40 11.64
C GLN A 27 -20.96 17.10 12.40
N GLU A 28 -20.52 16.06 11.69
CA GLU A 28 -19.67 15.03 12.30
C GLU A 28 -18.40 14.88 11.45
N ASN A 29 -17.54 15.86 11.66
CA ASN A 29 -16.09 15.78 11.61
C ASN A 29 -15.56 14.43 12.12
N LYS A 30 -15.62 13.41 11.27
CA LYS A 30 -14.68 12.29 11.33
C LYS A 30 -13.34 12.78 10.80
N GLU A 31 -12.68 13.51 11.69
CA GLU A 31 -11.28 13.84 11.67
C GLU A 31 -10.52 12.59 11.19
N PHE A 32 -9.95 12.67 9.99
CA PHE A 32 -8.80 11.83 9.67
C PHE A 32 -7.67 12.39 10.53
N GLU A 33 -7.68 11.97 11.79
CA GLU A 33 -6.65 12.25 12.76
C GLU A 33 -5.34 11.81 12.11
N THR A 34 -4.58 12.79 11.65
CA THR A 34 -3.22 12.58 11.17
C THR A 34 -2.39 12.30 12.41
N VAL A 35 -2.52 11.06 12.90
CA VAL A 35 -1.80 10.54 14.06
C VAL A 35 -0.35 10.99 13.90
N PRO A 36 0.20 11.72 14.89
CA PRO A 36 1.55 12.24 14.79
C PRO A 36 2.54 11.14 14.42
N GLU A 37 3.64 11.51 13.77
CA GLU A 37 4.73 10.59 13.42
C GLU A 37 5.53 10.15 14.67
N GLU A 38 4.84 9.73 15.74
CA GLU A 38 5.37 8.76 16.67
C GLU A 38 5.90 7.58 15.85
N LYS A 39 7.11 7.13 16.19
CA LYS A 39 7.75 6.00 15.51
C LYS A 39 6.96 4.73 15.79
N ASP A 40 5.97 4.47 14.93
CA ASP A 40 5.11 3.29 14.95
C ASP A 40 5.93 2.05 15.32
N SER A 41 5.55 1.41 16.43
CA SER A 41 6.24 0.26 17.00
C SER A 41 6.44 -0.84 15.95
N VAL A 42 5.49 -0.98 15.02
CA VAL A 42 5.53 -1.94 13.91
C VAL A 42 6.55 -1.51 12.85
N THR A 43 6.55 -0.24 12.45
CA THR A 43 7.58 0.38 11.57
C THR A 43 9.01 0.12 12.11
N ALA A 44 9.25 0.35 13.40
CA ALA A 44 10.56 0.10 14.01
C ALA A 44 10.94 -1.39 14.01
N LYS A 45 9.98 -2.30 14.27
CA LYS A 45 10.19 -3.75 14.19
C LYS A 45 10.52 -4.21 12.76
N ILE A 46 9.86 -3.67 11.73
CA ILE A 46 10.15 -3.96 10.31
C ILE A 46 11.62 -3.62 9.99
N TYR A 47 12.07 -2.42 10.35
CA TYR A 47 13.47 -2.01 10.13
C TYR A 47 14.48 -2.87 10.89
N LYS A 48 14.14 -3.40 12.07
CA LYS A 48 14.99 -4.32 12.83
C LYS A 48 15.12 -5.71 12.21
N VAL A 49 14.09 -6.23 11.52
CA VAL A 49 14.14 -7.57 10.90
C VAL A 49 14.64 -7.58 9.46
N ALA A 50 14.61 -6.42 8.78
CA ALA A 50 15.05 -6.24 7.42
C ALA A 50 16.58 -6.39 7.30
N PRO A 51 17.10 -7.17 6.31
CA PRO A 51 18.53 -7.20 6.03
C PRO A 51 19.04 -5.81 5.63
N ALA A 52 20.15 -5.35 6.21
CA ALA A 52 20.68 -3.99 6.00
C ALA A 52 20.83 -3.61 4.51
N ARG A 53 21.28 -4.56 3.67
CA ARG A 53 21.39 -4.42 2.20
C ARG A 53 20.07 -4.10 1.47
N TYR A 54 18.93 -4.25 2.14
CA TYR A 54 17.58 -4.03 1.63
C TYR A 54 16.80 -3.01 2.47
N PHE A 55 17.46 -2.22 3.33
CA PHE A 55 16.79 -1.22 4.16
C PHE A 55 15.97 -0.21 3.32
N SER A 56 16.54 0.28 2.22
CA SER A 56 15.82 1.15 1.27
C SER A 56 14.60 0.46 0.64
N THR A 57 14.70 -0.84 0.34
CA THR A 57 13.56 -1.63 -0.15
C THR A 57 12.49 -1.81 0.92
N ALA A 58 12.88 -2.06 2.17
CA ALA A 58 11.97 -2.15 3.31
C ALA A 58 11.19 -0.84 3.51
N LYS A 59 11.89 0.30 3.44
CA LYS A 59 11.27 1.64 3.49
C LYS A 59 10.28 1.83 2.34
N ASN A 60 10.69 1.62 1.09
CA ASN A 60 9.81 1.80 -0.08
C ASN A 60 8.56 0.91 -0.02
N ILE A 61 8.67 -0.33 0.46
CA ILE A 61 7.51 -1.21 0.68
C ILE A 61 6.59 -0.60 1.74
N LEU A 62 7.13 -0.17 2.88
CA LEU A 62 6.34 0.36 3.98
C LEU A 62 5.64 1.67 3.60
N ASP A 63 6.34 2.58 2.91
CA ASP A 63 5.80 3.84 2.41
C ASP A 63 4.64 3.57 1.42
N PHE A 64 4.82 2.60 0.50
CA PHE A 64 3.75 2.17 -0.40
C PHE A 64 2.54 1.60 0.35
N LEU A 65 2.75 0.76 1.37
CA LEU A 65 1.64 0.19 2.14
C LEU A 65 0.91 1.25 2.97
N LYS A 66 1.62 2.21 3.57
CA LYS A 66 1.01 3.35 4.28
C LYS A 66 0.19 4.24 3.33
N ALA A 67 0.67 4.46 2.11
CA ALA A 67 -0.09 5.20 1.07
C ALA A 67 -1.34 4.45 0.56
N ASN A 68 -1.47 3.14 0.82
CA ASN A 68 -2.60 2.30 0.42
C ASN A 68 -3.43 1.80 1.62
N ASN A 69 -3.48 2.61 2.70
CA ASN A 69 -4.19 2.32 3.94
C ASN A 69 -5.72 2.11 3.79
N THR A 70 -6.31 2.47 2.65
CA THR A 70 -7.74 2.22 2.36
C THR A 70 -8.07 0.73 2.17
N ILE A 71 -7.09 -0.08 1.74
CA ILE A 71 -7.26 -1.52 1.47
C ILE A 71 -6.51 -2.38 2.49
N LEU A 72 -5.33 -1.93 2.94
CA LEU A 72 -4.46 -2.70 3.83
C LEU A 72 -3.94 -1.84 4.98
N THR A 73 -4.30 -2.21 6.21
CA THR A 73 -3.72 -1.64 7.43
C THR A 73 -3.17 -2.75 8.33
N TRP A 74 -2.62 -2.37 9.48
CA TRP A 74 -2.22 -3.30 10.52
C TRP A 74 -2.53 -2.73 11.90
N THR A 75 -2.62 -3.62 12.88
CA THR A 75 -2.84 -3.25 14.28
C THR A 75 -1.50 -2.89 14.96
N PRO A 76 -1.50 -2.32 16.19
CA PRO A 76 -0.26 -2.04 16.93
C PRO A 76 0.60 -3.28 17.22
N GLU A 77 -0.02 -4.46 17.26
CA GLU A 77 0.66 -5.77 17.35
C GLU A 77 1.28 -6.21 16.02
N GLY A 78 0.86 -5.58 14.92
CA GLY A 78 1.27 -5.86 13.55
C GLY A 78 0.42 -6.91 12.82
N GLU A 79 -0.74 -7.33 13.35
CA GLU A 79 -1.65 -8.20 12.60
C GLU A 79 -2.28 -7.43 11.44
N ILE A 80 -2.42 -8.07 10.28
CA ILE A 80 -2.89 -7.40 9.05
C ILE A 80 -4.41 -7.27 9.08
N VAL A 81 -4.90 -6.10 8.67
CA VAL A 81 -6.32 -5.84 8.44
C VAL A 81 -6.49 -5.54 6.95
N TYR A 82 -7.27 -6.37 6.26
CA TYR A 82 -7.53 -6.26 4.82
C TYR A 82 -9.00 -5.94 4.59
N LYS A 83 -9.29 -4.82 3.93
CA LYS A 83 -10.66 -4.31 3.68
C LYS A 83 -11.52 -4.30 4.97
N GLY A 84 -10.93 -3.85 6.08
CA GLY A 84 -11.57 -3.82 7.40
C GLY A 84 -11.63 -5.15 8.15
N GLN A 85 -11.29 -6.28 7.53
CA GLN A 85 -11.27 -7.59 8.20
C GLN A 85 -9.87 -7.92 8.73
N ARG A 86 -9.75 -8.18 10.04
CA ARG A 86 -8.52 -8.65 10.68
C ARG A 86 -8.21 -10.07 10.20
N LEU A 87 -7.02 -10.27 9.62
CA LEU A 87 -6.54 -11.57 9.15
C LEU A 87 -5.75 -12.24 10.28
N PRO A 88 -6.35 -13.21 11.02
CA PRO A 88 -5.70 -13.79 12.19
C PRO A 88 -4.43 -14.55 11.81
N ARG A 89 -3.44 -14.56 12.71
CA ARG A 89 -2.14 -15.26 12.53
C ARG A 89 -1.25 -14.66 11.41
N THR A 90 -1.65 -13.54 10.81
CA THR A 90 -0.78 -12.77 9.91
C THR A 90 0.06 -11.77 10.71
N ASN A 91 1.21 -11.36 10.20
CA ASN A 91 1.93 -10.24 10.79
C ASN A 91 2.78 -9.50 9.75
N ILE A 92 2.63 -8.17 9.68
CA ILE A 92 3.30 -7.34 8.66
C ILE A 92 4.82 -7.34 8.83
N VAL A 93 5.34 -7.43 10.07
CA VAL A 93 6.78 -7.52 10.34
C VAL A 93 7.37 -8.79 9.74
N LYS A 94 6.67 -9.93 9.90
CA LYS A 94 7.06 -11.20 9.28
C LYS A 94 6.96 -11.12 7.76
N LEU A 95 5.83 -10.64 7.23
CA LEU A 95 5.61 -10.54 5.78
C LEU A 95 6.71 -9.74 5.06
N VAL A 96 7.04 -8.54 5.56
CA VAL A 96 8.11 -7.72 4.96
C VAL A 96 9.48 -8.37 5.18
N GLY A 97 9.75 -8.90 6.38
CA GLY A 97 11.01 -9.59 6.67
C GLY A 97 11.27 -10.79 5.77
N ASP A 98 10.27 -11.65 5.58
CA ASP A 98 10.34 -12.87 4.78
C ASP A 98 10.40 -12.55 3.29
N LEU A 99 9.68 -11.54 2.80
CA LEU A 99 9.78 -11.06 1.41
C LEU A 99 11.21 -10.62 1.06
N LEU A 100 11.87 -9.90 1.97
CA LEU A 100 13.25 -9.43 1.77
C LEU A 100 14.30 -10.55 1.94
N ARG A 101 14.00 -11.60 2.72
CA ARG A 101 14.88 -12.77 2.91
C ARG A 101 14.77 -13.77 1.75
N ASN A 102 13.55 -14.04 1.30
CA ASN A 102 13.23 -15.06 0.29
C ASN A 102 13.33 -14.55 -1.16
N ARG A 103 13.82 -13.31 -1.37
CA ARG A 103 14.12 -12.81 -2.71
C ARG A 103 15.16 -13.71 -3.37
N LYS A 104 14.74 -14.49 -4.38
CA LYS A 104 15.55 -15.47 -5.09
C LYS A 104 16.93 -14.89 -5.43
N ARG A 105 17.98 -15.46 -4.86
CA ARG A 105 19.31 -15.41 -5.49
C ARG A 105 19.20 -16.30 -6.72
N SER A 106 19.63 -15.82 -7.89
CA SER A 106 19.84 -16.73 -9.02
C SER A 106 20.76 -17.85 -8.56
N PRO A 107 20.54 -19.12 -8.94
CA PRO A 107 21.58 -20.13 -8.84
C PRO A 107 22.85 -19.56 -9.48
N GLN A 108 23.96 -19.60 -8.73
CA GLN A 108 25.26 -19.12 -9.22
C GLN A 108 25.83 -20.01 -10.34
N ASP A 109 25.25 -21.20 -10.50
CA ASP A 109 25.79 -22.35 -11.22
C ASP A 109 25.19 -22.53 -12.63
N SER A 110 24.92 -21.43 -13.33
CA SER A 110 24.41 -21.46 -14.72
C SER A 110 25.48 -21.82 -15.75
N ARG A 111 26.49 -22.62 -15.39
CA ARG A 111 27.69 -22.86 -16.21
C ARG A 111 28.15 -24.32 -16.35
N ASN A 112 27.40 -25.29 -15.83
CA ASN A 112 27.75 -26.72 -15.93
C ASN A 112 26.61 -27.60 -16.48
N PHE A 113 26.00 -27.20 -17.60
CA PHE A 113 25.20 -28.11 -18.43
C PHE A 113 26.05 -28.63 -19.59
N ILE A 114 26.91 -29.60 -19.30
CA ILE A 114 27.52 -30.44 -20.34
C ILE A 114 26.48 -31.52 -20.66
N LEU A 115 25.90 -31.46 -21.87
CA LEU A 115 25.10 -32.56 -22.40
C LEU A 115 26.03 -33.64 -22.96
N PRO A 116 25.67 -34.94 -22.82
CA PRO A 116 26.45 -36.06 -23.35
C PRO A 116 26.40 -36.18 -24.88
#